data_AF-A0A168YD31-F1
#
_entry.id   AF-A0A168YD31-F1
#
_cell.length_a   1.000
_cell.length_b   1.000
_cell.length_c   1.000
_cell.angle_alpha   90.00
_cell.angle_beta   90.00
_cell.angle_gamma   90.00
#
_symmetry.space_group_name_H-M   'P 1'
#
loop_
_entity.id
_entity.type
_entity.pdbx_description
1 polymer ?
#
loop_
_entity_poly.entity_id
_entity_poly.type
_entity_poly.pdbx_seq_one_letter_code
_entity_poly.pdbx_strand_id
1 'polypeptide(L)'
;MAVPQSRRELLDAISKTYVRLAADLASVPPERAREATLDGHVLGTQMSVADLVAYLIGWNLLVLKWCGGKASGEPVDFPETGFKWNELGRLAQKFYADQAGVAYTDLLRQFTNVNARIIALVEGETDASLYGAPWYGKHTQGRMIQLNTSSPYANARARLRKWLKGAGTPGTAGP
;
A
#
# COMPACT_ATOMS: atom_id res chain seq x y z
N MET A 1 -12.27 -10.07 2.11
CA MET A 1 -11.37 -11.22 1.84
C MET A 1 -11.02 -11.85 3.16
N ALA A 2 -10.91 -13.17 3.22
CA ALA A 2 -10.43 -13.86 4.41
C ALA A 2 -9.00 -13.38 4.75
N VAL A 3 -8.65 -13.41 6.03
CA VAL A 3 -7.29 -13.12 6.49
C VAL A 3 -6.43 -14.35 6.16
N PRO A 4 -5.33 -14.21 5.40
CA PRO A 4 -4.41 -15.30 5.12
C PRO A 4 -3.86 -15.93 6.41
N GLN A 5 -3.77 -17.25 6.43
CA GLN A 5 -3.26 -18.03 7.57
C GLN A 5 -2.08 -18.94 7.19
N SER A 6 -1.65 -18.89 5.92
CA SER A 6 -0.47 -19.60 5.42
C SER A 6 0.34 -18.71 4.46
N ARG A 7 1.59 -19.09 4.21
CA ARG A 7 2.49 -18.48 3.24
C ARG A 7 1.86 -18.44 1.86
N ARG A 8 1.28 -19.57 1.43
CA ARG A 8 0.61 -19.68 0.14
C ARG A 8 -0.57 -18.71 0.04
N GLU A 9 -1.44 -18.69 1.04
CA GLU A 9 -2.58 -17.76 1.05
C GLU A 9 -2.14 -16.29 1.07
N LEU A 10 -1.02 -15.99 1.73
CA LEU A 10 -0.46 -14.64 1.76
C LEU A 10 0.03 -14.21 0.38
N LEU A 11 0.83 -15.06 -0.27
CA LEU A 11 1.32 -14.84 -1.64
C LEU A 11 0.14 -14.65 -2.60
N ASP A 12 -0.85 -15.54 -2.56
CA ASP A 12 -2.04 -15.46 -3.40
C ASP A 12 -2.82 -14.16 -3.16
N ALA A 13 -2.99 -13.77 -1.89
CA ALA A 13 -3.68 -12.53 -1.54
C ALA A 13 -2.92 -11.29 -2.05
N ILE A 14 -1.60 -11.24 -1.88
CA ILE A 14 -0.75 -10.12 -2.34
C ILE A 14 -0.79 -10.04 -3.86
N SER A 15 -0.47 -11.12 -4.56
CA SER A 15 -0.40 -11.16 -6.03
C SER A 15 -1.75 -10.82 -6.67
N LYS A 16 -2.84 -11.43 -6.20
CA LYS A 16 -4.19 -11.21 -6.76
C LYS A 16 -4.67 -9.78 -6.56
N THR A 17 -4.42 -9.20 -5.39
CA THR A 17 -4.87 -7.82 -5.11
C THR A 17 -4.00 -6.79 -5.82
N TYR A 18 -2.69 -7.03 -5.89
CA TYR A 18 -1.75 -6.19 -6.63
C TYR A 18 -2.09 -6.16 -8.12
N VAL A 19 -2.18 -7.30 -8.80
CA VAL A 19 -2.44 -7.36 -10.26
C VAL A 19 -3.72 -6.59 -10.63
N ARG A 20 -4.78 -6.76 -9.83
CA ARG A 20 -6.06 -6.08 -10.04
C ARG A 20 -5.97 -4.57 -9.83
N LEU A 21 -5.21 -4.13 -8.82
CA LEU A 21 -4.99 -2.71 -8.56
C LEU A 21 -4.09 -2.09 -9.64
N ALA A 22 -3.00 -2.75 -10.01
CA ALA A 22 -2.05 -2.29 -11.01
C ALA A 22 -2.71 -2.08 -12.38
N ALA A 23 -3.61 -2.98 -12.79
CA ALA A 23 -4.39 -2.82 -14.01
C ALA A 23 -5.29 -1.56 -13.97
N ASP A 24 -5.99 -1.32 -12.86
CA ASP A 24 -6.83 -0.13 -12.71
C ASP A 24 -5.96 1.15 -12.67
N LEU A 25 -4.80 1.13 -11.99
CA LEU A 25 -3.85 2.25 -11.92
C LEU A 25 -3.25 2.61 -13.29
N ALA A 26 -2.94 1.61 -14.11
CA ALA A 26 -2.41 1.80 -15.46
C ALA A 26 -3.43 2.45 -16.42
N SER A 27 -4.73 2.35 -16.10
CA SER A 27 -5.79 3.01 -16.89
C SER A 27 -5.94 4.51 -16.59
N VAL A 28 -5.29 5.01 -15.54
CA VAL A 28 -5.37 6.42 -15.13
C VAL A 28 -4.48 7.27 -16.03
N PRO A 29 -5.03 8.29 -16.72
CA PRO A 29 -4.22 9.18 -17.53
C PRO A 29 -3.21 9.95 -16.67
N PRO A 30 -1.91 9.99 -17.02
CA PRO A 30 -0.87 10.63 -16.20
C PRO A 30 -1.14 12.08 -15.84
N GLU A 31 -1.77 12.84 -16.74
CA GLU A 31 -2.17 14.25 -16.54
C GLU A 31 -3.20 14.43 -15.42
N ARG A 32 -4.03 13.40 -15.18
CA ARG A 32 -5.03 13.40 -14.11
C ARG A 32 -4.53 12.81 -12.80
N ALA A 33 -3.41 12.09 -12.83
CA ALA A 33 -2.94 11.32 -11.69
C ALA A 33 -2.62 12.18 -10.46
N ARG A 34 -2.32 13.47 -10.66
CA ARG A 34 -2.01 14.46 -9.61
C ARG A 34 -3.21 15.35 -9.24
N GLU A 35 -4.36 15.20 -9.89
CA GLU A 35 -5.58 15.91 -9.49
C GLU A 35 -6.03 15.43 -8.11
N ALA A 36 -6.11 16.34 -7.13
CA ALA A 36 -6.56 16.02 -5.77
C ALA A 36 -8.09 15.87 -5.70
N THR A 37 -8.64 14.85 -6.36
CA THR A 37 -10.10 14.65 -6.52
C THR A 37 -10.59 13.33 -5.95
N LEU A 38 -9.71 12.53 -5.35
CA LEU A 38 -10.04 11.26 -4.69
C LEU A 38 -10.21 11.50 -3.17
N ASP A 39 -11.25 10.91 -2.57
CA ASP A 39 -11.49 10.99 -1.12
C ASP A 39 -10.25 10.52 -0.31
N GLY A 40 -9.70 11.41 0.52
CA GLY A 40 -8.50 11.15 1.31
C GLY A 40 -8.67 10.08 2.39
N HIS A 41 -7.58 9.79 3.10
CA HIS A 41 -7.60 8.85 4.23
C HIS A 41 -8.29 9.42 5.47
N VAL A 42 -8.29 10.75 5.62
CA VAL A 42 -9.04 11.47 6.65
C VAL A 42 -10.35 11.98 6.05
N LEU A 43 -11.47 11.80 6.76
CA LEU A 43 -12.78 12.25 6.29
C LEU A 43 -12.76 13.77 6.01
N GLY A 44 -13.29 14.17 4.86
CA GLY A 44 -13.32 15.57 4.44
C GLY A 44 -12.02 16.06 3.77
N THR A 45 -11.00 15.21 3.64
CA THR A 45 -9.79 15.54 2.87
C THR A 45 -9.84 14.94 1.47
N GLN A 46 -9.04 15.48 0.56
CA GLN A 46 -8.83 14.95 -0.78
C GLN A 46 -7.36 14.56 -0.97
N MET A 47 -7.12 13.62 -1.89
CA MET A 47 -5.79 13.22 -2.34
C MET A 47 -5.83 12.92 -3.84
N SER A 48 -4.65 12.85 -4.46
CA SER A 48 -4.52 12.41 -5.84
C SER A 48 -4.35 10.89 -5.96
N VAL A 49 -4.45 10.36 -7.18
CA VAL A 49 -4.13 8.95 -7.45
C VAL A 49 -2.64 8.69 -7.22
N ALA A 50 -1.78 9.64 -7.56
CA ALA A 50 -0.35 9.55 -7.29
C ALA A 50 -0.04 9.50 -5.78
N ASP A 51 -0.78 10.26 -4.96
CA ASP A 51 -0.65 10.18 -3.50
C ASP A 51 -1.09 8.81 -2.97
N LEU A 52 -2.16 8.24 -3.52
CA LEU A 52 -2.58 6.89 -3.20
C LEU A 52 -1.47 5.86 -3.53
N VAL A 53 -0.78 5.99 -4.66
CA VAL A 53 0.35 5.10 -5.00
C VAL A 53 1.54 5.33 -4.06
N ALA A 54 1.89 6.59 -3.77
CA ALA A 54 2.96 6.94 -2.83
C ALA A 54 2.71 6.35 -1.43
N TYR A 55 1.47 6.41 -0.95
CA TYR A 55 1.05 5.79 0.31
C TYR A 55 1.33 4.28 0.33
N LEU A 56 0.95 3.56 -0.73
CA LEU A 56 1.15 2.12 -0.83
C LEU A 56 2.64 1.76 -0.89
N ILE A 57 3.43 2.50 -1.67
CA ILE A 57 4.89 2.33 -1.73
C ILE A 57 5.50 2.53 -0.35
N GLY A 58 5.13 3.60 0.36
CA GLY A 58 5.64 3.89 1.71
C GLY A 58 5.40 2.75 2.68
N TRP A 59 4.18 2.23 2.74
CA TRP A 59 3.86 1.08 3.61
C TRP A 59 4.59 -0.20 3.21
N ASN A 60 4.75 -0.47 1.92
CA ASN A 60 5.51 -1.66 1.48
C ASN A 60 6.99 -1.54 1.82
N LEU A 61 7.59 -0.36 1.65
CA LEU A 61 8.97 -0.11 2.05
C LEU A 61 9.16 -0.28 3.57
N LEU A 62 8.19 0.18 4.38
CA LEU A 62 8.22 -0.06 5.83
C LEU A 62 8.17 -1.54 6.18
N VAL A 63 7.34 -2.35 5.52
CA VAL A 63 7.35 -3.81 5.72
C VAL A 63 8.72 -4.40 5.44
N LEU A 64 9.34 -4.04 4.32
CA LEU A 64 10.69 -4.51 3.97
C LEU A 64 11.73 -4.07 5.01
N LYS A 65 11.67 -2.81 5.47
CA LYS A 65 12.53 -2.29 6.54
C LYS A 65 12.36 -3.11 7.82
N TRP A 66 11.11 -3.32 8.27
CA TRP A 66 10.87 -4.00 9.52
C TRP A 66 11.31 -5.47 9.49
N CYS A 67 10.99 -6.19 8.41
CA CYS A 67 11.38 -7.58 8.25
C CYS A 67 12.90 -7.74 8.13
N GLY A 68 13.56 -6.90 7.33
CA GLY A 68 15.02 -6.91 7.17
C GLY A 68 15.76 -6.59 8.47
N GLY A 69 15.33 -5.54 9.19
CA GLY A 69 15.92 -5.16 10.47
C GLY A 69 15.79 -6.26 11.53
N LYS A 70 14.58 -6.84 11.68
CA LYS A 70 14.38 -7.95 12.62
C LYS A 70 15.18 -9.20 12.26
N ALA A 71 15.25 -9.56 10.98
CA ALA A 71 16.05 -10.70 10.53
C ALA A 71 17.55 -10.50 10.80
N SER A 72 18.01 -9.25 10.80
CA SER A 72 19.40 -8.87 11.07
C SER A 72 19.68 -8.63 12.57
N GLY A 73 18.68 -8.79 13.45
CA GLY A 73 18.81 -8.52 14.88
C GLY A 73 18.90 -7.03 15.23
N GLU A 74 18.56 -6.13 14.30
CA GLU A 74 18.60 -4.69 14.52
C GLU A 74 17.36 -4.19 15.28
N PRO A 75 17.48 -3.11 16.07
CA PRO A 75 16.33 -2.41 16.61
C PRO A 75 15.44 -1.86 15.50
N VAL A 76 14.13 -2.13 15.59
CA VAL A 76 13.15 -1.65 14.60
C VAL A 76 12.06 -0.84 15.30
N ASP A 77 11.93 0.43 14.91
CA ASP A 77 10.83 1.29 15.33
C ASP A 77 9.56 1.04 14.51
N PHE A 78 8.43 0.97 15.21
CA PHE A 78 7.11 0.81 14.62
C PHE A 78 6.19 1.99 14.97
N PRO A 79 5.45 2.56 13.99
CA PRO A 79 5.49 2.25 12.55
C PRO A 79 6.75 2.76 11.84
N GLU A 80 7.37 3.83 12.32
CA GLU A 80 8.57 4.43 11.73
C GLU A 80 9.30 5.22 12.81
N THR A 81 10.62 5.39 12.66
CA THR A 81 11.44 6.20 13.57
C THR A 81 10.88 7.61 13.67
N GLY A 82 10.55 8.04 14.89
CA GLY A 82 9.93 9.35 15.15
C GLY A 82 8.41 9.41 14.90
N PHE A 83 7.74 8.28 14.71
CA PHE A 83 6.30 8.21 14.53
C PHE A 83 5.66 7.19 15.48
N LYS A 84 4.46 7.51 15.96
CA LYS A 84 3.59 6.60 16.73
C LYS A 84 2.41 6.11 15.88
N TRP A 85 1.79 4.99 16.29
CA TRP A 85 0.62 4.43 15.61
C TRP A 85 -0.62 5.34 15.63
N ASN A 86 -0.68 6.35 16.48
CA ASN A 86 -1.73 7.37 16.45
C ASN A 86 -1.38 8.57 15.54
N GLU A 87 -0.22 8.57 14.88
CA GLU A 87 0.28 9.63 13.99
C GLU A 87 0.31 9.19 12.51
N LEU A 88 -0.46 8.17 12.13
CA LEU A 88 -0.43 7.61 10.77
C LEU A 88 -0.83 8.62 9.69
N GLY A 89 -1.65 9.62 10.04
CA GLY A 89 -1.93 10.74 9.14
C GLY A 89 -0.67 11.52 8.79
N ARG A 90 0.19 11.84 9.77
CA ARG A 90 1.47 12.52 9.54
C ARG A 90 2.43 11.65 8.74
N LEU A 91 2.48 10.36 9.05
CA LEU A 91 3.31 9.41 8.30
C LEU A 91 2.86 9.28 6.84
N ALA A 92 1.55 9.28 6.57
CA ALA A 92 1.04 9.30 5.20
C ALA A 92 1.45 10.58 4.45
N GLN A 93 1.39 11.75 5.10
CA GLN A 93 1.87 13.00 4.52
C GLN A 93 3.37 12.96 4.18
N LYS A 94 4.18 12.29 5.01
CA LYS A 94 5.59 12.03 4.70
C LYS A 94 5.72 11.25 3.38
N PHE A 95 4.96 10.18 3.20
CA PHE A 95 5.01 9.39 1.96
C PHE A 95 4.64 10.22 0.73
N TYR A 96 3.65 11.12 0.84
CA TYR A 96 3.29 12.03 -0.25
C TYR A 96 4.44 12.97 -0.59
N ALA A 97 5.06 13.58 0.43
CA ALA A 97 6.18 14.49 0.26
C ALA A 97 7.41 13.80 -0.35
N ASP A 98 7.75 12.57 0.11
CA ASP A 98 8.86 11.77 -0.42
C ASP A 98 8.74 11.51 -1.93
N GLN A 99 7.52 11.60 -2.48
CA GLN A 99 7.19 11.23 -3.86
C GLN A 99 6.59 12.39 -4.68
N ALA A 100 6.57 13.63 -4.16
CA ALA A 100 5.86 14.75 -4.77
C ALA A 100 6.38 15.11 -6.18
N GLY A 101 7.70 15.02 -6.39
CA GLY A 101 8.36 15.33 -7.67
C GLY A 101 8.45 14.16 -8.65
N VAL A 102 7.95 12.98 -8.30
CA VAL A 102 8.11 11.77 -9.12
C VAL A 102 6.99 11.68 -10.17
N ALA A 103 7.35 11.39 -11.41
CA ALA A 103 6.37 11.18 -12.48
C ALA A 103 5.47 9.97 -12.16
N TYR A 104 4.21 10.03 -12.57
CA TYR A 104 3.25 8.95 -12.26
C TYR A 104 3.70 7.59 -12.82
N THR A 105 4.28 7.57 -14.02
CA THR A 105 4.81 6.34 -14.63
C THR A 105 6.00 5.76 -13.84
N ASP A 106 6.85 6.60 -13.25
CA ASP A 106 7.91 6.19 -12.34
C ASP A 106 7.36 5.66 -11.01
N LEU A 107 6.29 6.26 -10.49
CA LEU A 107 5.60 5.72 -9.30
C LEU A 107 5.06 4.32 -9.55
N LEU A 108 4.45 4.05 -10.71
CA LEU A 108 3.95 2.71 -11.03
C LEU A 108 5.10 1.69 -11.17
N ARG A 109 6.24 2.09 -11.73
CA ARG A 109 7.45 1.25 -11.77
C ARG A 109 7.98 0.96 -10.37
N GLN A 110 8.10 1.98 -9.51
CA GLN A 110 8.52 1.80 -8.13
C GLN A 110 7.57 0.89 -7.35
N PHE A 111 6.25 1.05 -7.53
CA PHE A 111 5.25 0.19 -6.92
C PHE A 111 5.38 -1.26 -7.37
N THR A 112 5.67 -1.49 -8.66
CA THR A 112 5.98 -2.82 -9.19
C THR A 112 7.20 -3.43 -8.52
N ASN A 113 8.28 -2.66 -8.43
CA ASN A 113 9.54 -3.12 -7.84
C ASN A 113 9.41 -3.44 -6.35
N VAL A 114 8.72 -2.60 -5.58
CA VAL A 114 8.51 -2.86 -4.15
C VAL A 114 7.58 -4.05 -3.92
N ASN A 115 6.56 -4.24 -4.77
CA ASN A 115 5.71 -5.43 -4.71
C ASN A 115 6.51 -6.72 -4.97
N ALA A 116 7.35 -6.74 -6.00
CA ALA A 116 8.21 -7.90 -6.29
C ALA A 116 9.14 -8.25 -5.12
N ARG A 117 9.70 -7.23 -4.44
CA ARG A 117 10.51 -7.43 -3.23
C ARG A 117 9.71 -8.00 -2.06
N ILE A 118 8.44 -7.61 -1.91
CA ILE A 118 7.54 -8.18 -0.90
C ILE A 118 7.23 -9.66 -1.21
N ILE A 119 6.99 -10.01 -2.47
CA ILE A 119 6.80 -11.42 -2.88
C ILE A 119 8.05 -12.22 -2.54
N ALA A 120 9.23 -11.76 -2.96
CA ALA A 120 10.49 -12.45 -2.69
C ALA A 120 10.75 -12.62 -1.17
N LEU A 121 10.42 -11.60 -0.36
CA LEU A 121 10.47 -11.70 1.10
C LEU A 121 9.58 -12.84 1.61
N VAL A 122 8.33 -12.91 1.18
CA VAL A 122 7.39 -13.96 1.65
C VAL A 122 7.76 -15.35 1.13
N GLU A 123 8.30 -15.46 -0.09
CA GLU A 123 8.79 -16.72 -0.65
C GLU A 123 9.97 -17.28 0.14
N GLY A 124 10.84 -16.42 0.66
CA GLY A 124 11.97 -16.80 1.51
C GLY A 124 11.59 -17.26 2.93
N GLU A 125 10.31 -17.15 3.30
CA GLU A 125 9.82 -17.49 4.63
C GLU A 125 9.10 -18.85 4.68
N THR A 126 8.77 -19.31 5.88
CA THR A 126 8.00 -20.53 6.12
C THR A 126 6.66 -20.21 6.78
N ASP A 127 5.71 -21.17 6.76
CA ASP A 127 4.45 -21.01 7.51
C ASP A 127 4.72 -20.79 9.01
N ALA A 128 5.70 -21.49 9.58
CA ALA A 128 6.07 -21.37 10.98
C ALA A 128 6.62 -19.99 11.32
N SER A 129 7.50 -19.41 10.48
CA SER A 129 8.01 -18.05 10.73
C SER A 129 6.94 -16.99 10.52
N LEU A 130 6.07 -17.15 9.52
CA LEU A 130 5.02 -16.17 9.22
C LEU A 130 3.85 -16.19 10.20
N TYR A 131 3.48 -17.37 10.72
CA TYR A 131 2.22 -17.57 11.47
C TYR A 131 2.36 -18.35 12.78
N GLY A 132 3.52 -18.94 13.07
CA GLY A 132 3.72 -19.80 14.24
C GLY A 132 3.82 -19.06 15.57
N ALA A 133 4.14 -17.76 15.56
CA ALA A 133 4.26 -16.96 16.78
C ALA A 133 3.91 -15.48 16.58
N PRO A 134 3.57 -14.76 17.65
CA PRO A 134 3.53 -13.30 17.63
C PRO A 134 4.90 -12.71 17.26
N TRP A 135 4.89 -11.75 16.34
CA TRP A 135 6.08 -11.09 15.82
C TRP A 135 6.12 -9.62 16.20
N TYR A 136 4.97 -8.93 16.25
CA TYR A 136 4.84 -7.57 16.75
C TYR A 136 3.58 -7.45 17.63
N GLY A 137 3.78 -7.26 18.93
CA GLY A 137 2.69 -7.37 19.91
C GLY A 137 2.00 -8.73 19.78
N LYS A 138 0.71 -8.74 19.44
CA LYS A 138 -0.07 -9.97 19.19
C LYS A 138 -0.09 -10.42 17.72
N HIS A 139 0.48 -9.64 16.80
CA HIS A 139 0.40 -9.91 15.37
C HIS A 139 1.57 -10.77 14.91
N THR A 140 1.27 -11.82 14.14
CA THR A 140 2.29 -12.61 13.44
C THR A 140 2.93 -11.79 12.31
N GLN A 141 4.09 -12.23 11.79
CA GLN A 141 4.77 -11.54 10.70
C GLN A 141 3.89 -11.50 9.43
N GLY A 142 3.27 -12.63 9.08
CA GLY A 142 2.34 -12.71 7.96
C GLY A 142 1.16 -11.74 8.09
N ARG A 143 0.63 -11.56 9.31
CA ARG A 143 -0.42 -10.57 9.58
C ARG A 143 0.07 -9.13 9.40
N MET A 144 1.28 -8.81 9.85
CA MET A 144 1.87 -7.48 9.65
C MET A 144 2.12 -7.17 8.17
N ILE A 145 2.64 -8.14 7.41
CA ILE A 145 2.81 -8.01 5.96
C ILE A 145 1.46 -7.76 5.30
N GLN A 146 0.45 -8.60 5.61
CA GLN A 146 -0.88 -8.51 5.01
C GLN A 146 -1.59 -7.17 5.28
N LEU A 147 -1.50 -6.65 6.51
CA LEU A 147 -2.09 -5.36 6.89
C LEU A 147 -1.50 -4.17 6.12
N ASN A 148 -0.30 -4.32 5.57
CA ASN A 148 0.44 -3.28 4.87
C ASN A 148 0.64 -3.57 3.37
N THR A 149 0.01 -4.63 2.85
CA THR A 149 0.08 -5.05 1.44
C THR A 149 -1.32 -5.35 0.88
N SER A 150 -1.75 -6.62 0.90
CA SER A 150 -2.99 -7.07 0.24
C SER A 150 -4.26 -6.39 0.76
N SER A 151 -4.32 -6.03 2.05
CA SER A 151 -5.43 -5.24 2.60
C SER A 151 -5.48 -3.82 2.03
N PRO A 152 -4.41 -3.01 2.14
CA PRO A 152 -4.35 -1.71 1.47
C PRO A 152 -4.58 -1.76 -0.04
N TYR A 153 -4.06 -2.77 -0.76
CA TYR A 153 -4.28 -2.89 -2.20
C TYR A 153 -5.77 -3.05 -2.54
N ALA A 154 -6.47 -3.89 -1.79
CA ALA A 154 -7.89 -4.10 -1.97
C ALA A 154 -8.71 -2.82 -1.68
N ASN A 155 -8.35 -2.09 -0.62
CA ASN A 155 -8.99 -0.82 -0.27
C ASN A 155 -8.73 0.26 -1.32
N ALA A 156 -7.47 0.43 -1.72
CA ALA A 156 -7.04 1.36 -2.76
C ALA A 156 -7.78 1.10 -4.08
N ARG A 157 -7.92 -0.17 -4.46
CA ARG A 157 -8.66 -0.54 -5.66
C ARG A 157 -10.14 -0.13 -5.58
N ALA A 158 -10.79 -0.35 -4.43
CA ALA A 158 -12.18 0.05 -4.26
C ALA A 158 -12.35 1.58 -4.38
N ARG A 159 -11.45 2.35 -3.75
CA ARG A 159 -11.42 3.82 -3.86
C ARG A 159 -11.18 4.28 -5.30
N LEU A 160 -10.18 3.72 -5.97
CA LEU A 160 -9.83 4.05 -7.35
C LEU A 160 -10.99 3.76 -8.31
N ARG A 161 -11.65 2.61 -8.19
CA ARG A 161 -12.80 2.28 -9.05
C ARG A 161 -14.01 3.18 -8.80
N LYS A 162 -14.24 3.64 -7.56
CA LYS A 162 -15.26 4.65 -7.26
C LYS A 162 -14.91 5.96 -7.98
N TRP A 163 -13.66 6.41 -7.87
CA TRP A 163 -13.17 7.62 -8.52
C TRP A 163 -13.25 7.55 -10.06
N LEU A 164 -12.79 6.46 -10.67
CA LEU A 164 -12.86 6.24 -12.13
C LEU A 164 -14.30 6.30 -12.67
N LYS A 165 -15.28 5.77 -11.92
CA LYS A 165 -16.70 5.85 -12.30
C LYS A 165 -17.24 7.28 -12.21
N GLY A 166 -16.92 8.00 -11.15
CA GLY A 166 -17.33 9.40 -10.98
C GLY A 166 -16.69 10.33 -12.01
N ALA A 167 -15.46 10.03 -12.42
CA ALA A 167 -14.75 10.75 -13.46
C ALA A 167 -15.30 10.54 -14.88
N GLY A 168 -16.13 9.50 -15.10
CA GLY A 168 -16.76 9.17 -16.37
C GLY A 168 -18.15 9.81 -16.58
N THR A 169 -18.63 10.62 -15.64
CA THR A 169 -19.82 11.45 -15.84
C THR A 169 -19.35 12.89 -16.04
N PRO A 170 -19.25 13.40 -17.29
CA PRO A 170 -19.26 14.84 -17.47
C PRO A 170 -20.55 15.31 -16.82
N GLY A 171 -20.43 16.13 -15.77
CA GLY A 171 -21.58 16.83 -15.23
C GLY A 171 -22.27 17.50 -16.41
N THR A 172 -23.51 17.12 -16.66
CA THR A 172 -24.42 17.91 -17.47
C THR A 172 -24.53 19.27 -16.79
N ALA A 173 -23.70 20.21 -17.23
CA ALA A 173 -24.02 21.63 -17.14
C ALA A 173 -25.23 21.82 -18.07
N GLY A 174 -26.42 21.56 -17.52
CA GLY A 174 -27.67 22.04 -18.09
C GLY A 174 -27.79 23.54 -17.85
N PRO A 175 -28.47 24.27 -18.74
CA PRO A 175 -28.48 25.73 -18.79
C PRO A 175 -29.01 26.40 -17.52
#